data_AF-A0A519ZHE2-F1
#
_entry.id   AF-A0A519ZHE2-F1
#
_cell.length_a   1.000
_cell.length_b   1.000
_cell.length_c   1.000
_cell.angle_alpha   90.00
_cell.angle_beta   90.00
_cell.angle_gamma   90.00
#
_symmetry.space_group_name_H-M   'P 1'
#
loop_
_entity.id
_entity.type
_entity.pdbx_description
1 polymer ?
#
loop_
_entity_poly.entity_id
_entity_poly.type
_entity_poly.pdbx_seq_one_letter_code
_entity_poly.pdbx_strand_id
1 'polypeptide(L)'
;MLQNILLPSSAPRSGTSSLRLLLTLLLLAIVPVAFGQAPTAIYGLVNVYRTTTAIPANTIGNNPAIPSYPKGTQTLVAIDPATGLTFGSGNTSLPPFIVPIAGITAGQILVGIDVRPSNGVLYGLGYDTVTTATQLYRLTPLTVAGNPTVVSGATAVAVGTAITLPLGNVSIAATSKRIGFDFNPAADAIRLVSANGRNYRLNANTGALAGTDGTLTYTGANVSVPVVTVTGPASTAPPTSAGIGSVAYTNSQFAATSTQLYAYDELDRGILSQVPDPNSGVLTNPIAASFFITGSASGQGPYIITPKLVALDIDFYYNRNTAQNTAYLIEVTADQPGGYHASNLYTLNTTNNLASRINSTFANPAVVPVTNPIINNTYALDLIDIAAAINAPLIWSGFVSDEWTNPLNWVPNRVPTINDDVLIPGTYTPGNPLSTSTFPGTTPTPNQPVVRLAGQVANSIRMNTVAVLTLVSPGTLQVATNFINNGGTVNSNGGSLTVGGDFVNTNGTVNST
;
A
#
# COMPACT_ATOMS: atom_id res chain seq x y z
N MET A 1 38.13 -27.48 52.72
CA MET A 1 38.67 -28.78 53.14
C MET A 1 37.51 -29.69 53.48
N LEU A 2 37.37 -30.85 52.82
CA LEU A 2 36.92 -32.12 53.41
C LEU A 2 36.85 -33.19 52.31
N GLN A 3 37.29 -34.40 52.65
CA GLN A 3 37.33 -35.57 51.76
C GLN A 3 36.21 -36.57 52.12
N ASN A 4 35.98 -37.52 51.22
CA ASN A 4 35.11 -38.69 51.31
C ASN A 4 35.16 -39.46 52.64
N ILE A 5 34.07 -40.19 52.95
CA ILE A 5 34.05 -41.52 53.60
C ILE A 5 32.82 -42.32 53.09
N LEU A 6 32.83 -43.65 53.22
CA LEU A 6 32.08 -44.60 52.37
C LEU A 6 30.76 -45.18 52.94
N LEU A 7 29.99 -45.73 51.98
CA LEU A 7 28.99 -46.85 51.92
C LEU A 7 29.06 -47.96 53.01
N PRO A 8 28.12 -48.93 53.12
CA PRO A 8 27.04 -49.37 52.19
C PRO A 8 25.62 -49.36 52.83
N SER A 9 24.52 -50.01 52.37
CA SER A 9 24.17 -51.02 51.34
C SER A 9 22.71 -50.76 50.83
N SER A 10 21.96 -51.57 50.06
CA SER A 10 22.01 -52.96 49.54
C SER A 10 21.33 -53.06 48.15
N ALA A 11 21.53 -54.15 47.41
CA ALA A 11 20.93 -54.41 46.08
C ALA A 11 19.86 -55.53 46.14
N PRO A 12 19.03 -55.73 45.09
CA PRO A 12 19.51 -56.54 43.95
C PRO A 12 19.05 -56.10 42.54
N ARG A 13 19.72 -56.70 41.55
CA ARG A 13 19.45 -56.66 40.09
C ARG A 13 18.04 -57.14 39.71
N SER A 14 17.48 -56.55 38.65
CA SER A 14 17.07 -57.28 37.44
C SER A 14 17.05 -56.31 36.24
N GLY A 15 17.21 -56.81 35.02
CA GLY A 15 17.30 -55.95 33.84
C GLY A 15 16.52 -56.48 32.64
N THR A 16 16.42 -55.62 31.63
CA THR A 16 15.96 -55.85 30.24
C THR A 16 14.46 -56.07 29.98
N SER A 17 14.05 -55.50 28.84
CA SER A 17 12.87 -55.86 28.02
C SER A 17 11.57 -55.08 28.25
N SER A 18 11.48 -53.87 27.69
CA SER A 18 10.26 -53.37 27.00
C SER A 18 10.60 -52.17 26.12
N LEU A 19 10.81 -52.43 24.84
CA LEU A 19 10.94 -51.43 23.79
C LEU A 19 9.53 -51.00 23.33
N ARG A 20 9.35 -49.73 22.94
CA ARG A 20 8.16 -49.14 22.28
C ARG A 20 6.94 -48.86 23.20
N LEU A 21 6.69 -47.57 23.52
CA LEU A 21 5.60 -46.78 22.90
C LEU A 21 5.68 -45.29 23.32
N LEU A 22 4.97 -44.44 22.55
CA LEU A 22 4.61 -43.06 22.87
C LEU A 22 5.73 -42.00 23.02
N LEU A 23 6.19 -41.50 21.87
CA LEU A 23 6.50 -40.08 21.71
C LEU A 23 5.71 -39.51 20.54
N THR A 24 4.38 -39.38 20.72
CA THR A 24 3.53 -38.63 19.80
C THR A 24 3.69 -37.14 20.07
N LEU A 25 4.69 -36.54 19.42
CA LEU A 25 4.76 -35.09 19.31
C LEU A 25 3.57 -34.63 18.44
N LEU A 26 2.51 -34.14 19.08
CA LEU A 26 1.35 -33.59 18.39
C LEU A 26 1.77 -32.26 17.75
N LEU A 27 2.31 -32.35 16.53
CA LEU A 27 2.54 -31.21 15.69
C LEU A 27 1.16 -30.67 15.29
N LEU A 28 0.70 -29.62 15.98
CA LEU A 28 -0.41 -28.80 15.47
C LEU A 28 0.09 -28.19 14.15
N ALA A 29 -0.23 -28.86 13.05
CA ALA A 29 -0.18 -28.25 11.74
C ALA A 29 -1.15 -27.07 11.78
N ILE A 30 -0.61 -25.86 11.93
CA ILE A 30 -1.34 -24.64 11.61
C ILE A 30 -1.62 -24.76 10.11
N VAL A 31 -2.83 -25.22 9.78
CA VAL A 31 -3.33 -25.17 8.41
C VAL A 31 -3.18 -23.72 7.97
N PRO A 32 -2.48 -23.42 6.87
CA PRO A 32 -2.42 -22.06 6.38
C PRO A 32 -3.86 -21.62 6.11
N VAL A 33 -4.34 -20.66 6.89
CA VAL A 33 -5.69 -20.11 6.71
C VAL A 33 -5.73 -19.59 5.29
N ALA A 34 -6.70 -20.05 4.49
CA ALA A 34 -6.84 -19.57 3.13
C ALA A 34 -7.06 -18.05 3.19
N PHE A 35 -6.07 -17.28 2.73
CA PHE A 35 -6.10 -15.82 2.74
C PHE A 35 -7.10 -15.33 1.69
N GLY A 36 -8.38 -15.32 2.06
CA GLY A 36 -9.42 -14.64 1.31
C GLY A 36 -9.07 -13.15 1.23
N GLN A 37 -8.84 -12.64 0.01
CA GLN A 37 -8.40 -11.26 -0.18
C GLN A 37 -9.56 -10.27 0.08
N ALA A 38 -9.68 -9.84 1.34
CA ALA A 38 -10.15 -8.50 1.68
C ALA A 38 -8.92 -7.57 1.76
N PRO A 39 -9.08 -6.23 1.60
CA PRO A 39 -8.00 -5.32 1.96
C PRO A 39 -7.80 -5.47 3.48
N THR A 40 -6.65 -6.00 3.89
CA THR A 40 -6.38 -6.28 5.31
C THR A 40 -6.05 -5.00 6.08
N ALA A 41 -5.68 -3.94 5.37
CA ALA A 41 -5.59 -2.56 5.84
C ALA A 41 -5.64 -1.59 4.64
N ILE A 42 -5.94 -0.33 4.92
CA ILE A 42 -5.50 0.83 4.12
C ILE A 42 -4.37 1.50 4.91
N TYR A 43 -3.23 1.75 4.28
CA TYR A 43 -2.18 2.59 4.86
C TYR A 43 -2.59 4.06 4.75
N GLY A 44 -2.37 4.83 5.81
CA GLY A 44 -2.62 6.26 5.82
C GLY A 44 -1.37 7.07 6.13
N LEU A 45 -1.05 8.06 5.29
CA LEU A 45 -0.04 9.06 5.60
C LEU A 45 -0.68 10.16 6.45
N VAL A 46 -0.18 10.34 7.67
CA VAL A 46 -0.78 11.23 8.66
C VAL A 46 0.18 12.35 9.04
N ASN A 47 -0.32 13.58 9.01
CA ASN A 47 0.41 14.77 9.46
C ASN A 47 -0.13 15.27 10.81
N VAL A 48 0.78 15.71 11.67
CA VAL A 48 0.43 16.49 12.86
C VAL A 48 0.16 17.95 12.43
N TYR A 49 -1.09 18.40 12.36
CA TYR A 49 -1.43 19.76 11.90
C TYR A 49 -1.39 20.83 13.02
N ARG A 50 -1.46 20.41 14.28
CA ARG A 50 -1.21 21.20 15.51
C ARG A 50 -0.26 20.43 16.42
N THR A 51 0.67 21.11 17.10
CA THR A 51 1.58 20.45 18.04
C THR A 51 0.79 19.73 19.15
N THR A 52 1.06 18.43 19.36
CA THR A 52 0.34 17.64 20.37
C THR A 52 0.83 17.96 21.79
N THR A 53 0.00 17.71 22.81
CA THR A 53 0.40 17.86 24.21
C THR A 53 1.07 16.58 24.71
N ALA A 54 2.19 16.70 25.44
CA ALA A 54 2.81 15.55 26.09
C ALA A 54 1.91 15.01 27.22
N ILE A 55 1.83 13.68 27.35
CA ILE A 55 0.97 12.99 28.32
C ILE A 55 1.86 12.14 29.25
N PRO A 56 1.88 12.41 30.57
CA PRO A 56 2.63 11.59 31.52
C PRO A 56 2.19 10.13 31.52
N ALA A 57 3.10 9.23 31.89
CA ALA A 57 2.76 7.82 32.10
C ALA A 57 1.64 7.68 33.14
N ASN A 58 0.78 6.68 32.95
CA ASN A 58 -0.37 6.37 33.81
C ASN A 58 -1.44 7.47 33.94
N THR A 59 -1.47 8.47 33.05
CA THR A 59 -2.54 9.51 33.05
C THR A 59 -3.93 8.90 32.78
N ILE A 60 -4.00 7.84 31.97
CA ILE A 60 -5.20 7.04 31.71
C ILE A 60 -4.76 5.58 31.60
N GLY A 61 -5.21 4.72 32.53
CA GLY A 61 -4.79 3.31 32.60
C GLY A 61 -3.29 3.13 32.87
N ASN A 62 -2.75 1.94 32.56
CA ASN A 62 -1.32 1.62 32.72
C ASN A 62 -0.49 2.01 31.47
N ASN A 63 -0.79 3.17 30.87
CA ASN A 63 -0.20 3.57 29.60
C ASN A 63 1.20 4.20 29.76
N PRO A 64 2.14 3.96 28.82
CA PRO A 64 3.43 4.64 28.80
C PRO A 64 3.26 6.15 28.58
N ALA A 65 4.30 6.92 28.90
CA ALA A 65 4.32 8.36 28.60
C ALA A 65 4.30 8.59 27.08
N ILE A 66 3.50 9.57 26.63
CA ILE A 66 3.37 9.94 25.23
C ILE A 66 4.05 11.31 25.04
N PRO A 67 5.06 11.45 24.17
CA PRO A 67 5.74 12.72 23.96
C PRO A 67 4.84 13.72 23.20
N SER A 68 5.27 14.99 23.19
CA SER A 68 4.72 16.00 22.28
C SER A 68 5.33 15.82 20.90
N TYR A 69 4.51 15.90 19.86
CA TYR A 69 4.90 15.86 18.46
C TYR A 69 4.70 17.24 17.83
N PRO A 70 5.74 17.86 17.24
CA PRO A 70 5.62 19.15 16.57
C PRO A 70 4.68 19.13 15.37
N LYS A 71 4.02 20.25 15.08
CA LYS A 71 3.34 20.48 13.81
C LYS A 71 4.27 20.16 12.62
N GLY A 72 3.77 19.43 11.63
CA GLY A 72 4.50 18.97 10.46
C GLY A 72 5.17 17.59 10.61
N THR A 73 5.12 16.98 11.80
CA THR A 73 5.55 15.59 11.99
C THR A 73 4.67 14.66 11.13
N GLN A 74 5.29 13.76 10.37
CA GLN A 74 4.58 12.76 9.57
C GLN A 74 4.70 11.38 10.22
N THR A 75 3.61 10.61 10.26
CA THR A 75 3.55 9.20 10.70
C THR A 75 2.79 8.37 9.66
N LEU A 76 3.03 7.07 9.65
CA LEU A 76 2.19 6.11 8.93
C LEU A 76 1.22 5.46 9.90
N VAL A 77 0.01 5.13 9.46
CA VAL A 77 -0.98 4.35 10.22
C VAL A 77 -1.57 3.24 9.35
N ALA A 78 -2.17 2.23 9.99
CA ALA A 78 -3.08 1.30 9.32
C ALA A 78 -4.53 1.63 9.72
N ILE A 79 -5.42 1.61 8.73
CA ILE A 79 -6.86 1.86 8.84
C ILE A 79 -7.58 0.57 8.44
N ASP A 80 -8.53 0.14 9.24
CA ASP A 80 -9.44 -0.95 8.86
C ASP A 80 -10.46 -0.42 7.82
N PRO A 81 -10.49 -0.95 6.59
CA PRO A 81 -11.39 -0.49 5.54
C PRO A 81 -12.88 -0.77 5.81
N ALA A 82 -13.22 -1.68 6.73
CA ALA A 82 -14.60 -1.99 7.07
C ALA A 82 -15.16 -1.02 8.14
N THR A 83 -14.32 -0.62 9.10
CA THR A 83 -14.74 0.29 10.19
C THR A 83 -14.29 1.74 9.99
N GLY A 84 -13.36 2.01 9.08
CA GLY A 84 -12.77 3.32 8.81
C GLY A 84 -11.90 3.84 9.96
N LEU A 85 -11.41 2.97 10.83
CA LEU A 85 -10.73 3.34 12.06
C LEU A 85 -9.28 2.85 12.09
N THR A 86 -8.42 3.62 12.75
CA THR A 86 -7.03 3.23 13.04
C THR A 86 -6.91 2.46 14.36
N PHE A 87 -5.78 1.76 14.55
CA PHE A 87 -5.33 1.28 15.88
C PHE A 87 -6.33 0.40 16.66
N GLY A 88 -7.10 -0.45 15.97
CA GLY A 88 -7.97 -1.44 16.63
C GLY A 88 -9.01 -0.81 17.57
N SER A 89 -9.46 0.41 17.29
CA SER A 89 -10.35 1.18 18.17
C SER A 89 -11.66 0.43 18.43
N GLY A 90 -11.85 0.07 19.69
CA GLY A 90 -12.69 -1.04 20.14
C GLY A 90 -11.96 -1.80 21.24
N ASN A 91 -10.63 -1.92 21.10
CA ASN A 91 -9.70 -2.21 22.18
C ASN A 91 -9.13 -0.91 22.77
N THR A 92 -9.53 -0.55 23.98
CA THR A 92 -9.15 0.70 24.66
C THR A 92 -7.73 0.71 25.25
N SER A 93 -6.92 -0.34 25.02
CA SER A 93 -5.60 -0.51 25.66
C SER A 93 -4.40 0.05 24.90
N LEU A 94 -4.58 0.55 23.66
CA LEU A 94 -3.52 1.16 22.88
C LEU A 94 -3.82 2.66 22.66
N PRO A 95 -3.19 3.57 23.44
CA PRO A 95 -3.22 4.99 23.07
C PRO A 95 -2.40 5.21 21.79
N PRO A 96 -2.69 6.25 20.99
CA PRO A 96 -1.96 6.57 19.76
C PRO A 96 -0.56 7.10 20.07
N PHE A 97 0.38 6.20 20.34
CA PHE A 97 1.81 6.47 20.25
C PHE A 97 2.18 6.48 18.76
N ILE A 98 2.31 7.68 18.18
CA ILE A 98 2.73 7.84 16.78
C ILE A 98 4.26 7.80 16.69
N VAL A 99 4.79 7.06 15.71
CA VAL A 99 6.23 7.02 15.44
C VAL A 99 6.50 7.82 14.17
N PRO A 100 7.30 8.91 14.24
CA PRO A 100 7.64 9.68 13.06
C PRO A 100 8.29 8.83 11.96
N ILE A 101 7.98 9.10 10.70
CA ILE A 101 8.62 8.42 9.57
C ILE A 101 10.11 8.81 9.53
N ALA A 102 10.99 7.82 9.65
CA ALA A 102 12.44 8.01 9.66
C ALA A 102 13.05 7.73 8.27
N GLY A 103 14.19 8.35 7.95
CA GLY A 103 14.95 8.07 6.71
C GLY A 103 14.58 8.92 5.49
N ILE A 104 13.66 9.88 5.62
CA ILE A 104 13.41 10.92 4.62
C ILE A 104 14.58 11.92 4.60
N THR A 105 15.04 12.31 3.41
CA THR A 105 16.10 13.32 3.23
C THR A 105 15.67 14.67 3.80
N ALA A 106 16.56 15.34 4.54
CA ALA A 106 16.30 16.63 5.14
C ALA A 106 15.86 17.67 4.09
N GLY A 107 14.81 18.45 4.41
CA GLY A 107 14.17 19.40 3.50
C GLY A 107 12.99 18.83 2.70
N GLN A 108 12.92 17.51 2.53
CA GLN A 108 11.76 16.84 1.93
C GLN A 108 10.71 16.48 2.99
N ILE A 109 9.46 16.40 2.53
CA ILE A 109 8.35 15.75 3.23
C ILE A 109 7.67 14.80 2.25
N LEU A 110 7.04 13.73 2.73
CA LEU A 110 6.19 12.89 1.89
C LEU A 110 4.94 13.65 1.44
N VAL A 111 4.62 13.52 0.16
CA VAL A 111 3.49 14.20 -0.51
C VAL A 111 2.52 13.24 -1.20
N GLY A 112 2.81 11.94 -1.14
CA GLY A 112 1.87 10.87 -1.43
C GLY A 112 2.48 9.49 -1.18
N ILE A 113 1.66 8.46 -1.02
CA ILE A 113 2.03 7.06 -0.81
C ILE A 113 1.19 6.13 -1.69
N ASP A 114 1.76 4.99 -2.10
CA ASP A 114 1.02 3.94 -2.82
C ASP A 114 1.71 2.57 -2.67
N VAL A 115 0.97 1.47 -2.74
CA VAL A 115 1.45 0.09 -2.72
C VAL A 115 1.64 -0.42 -4.15
N ARG A 116 2.89 -0.59 -4.57
CA ARG A 116 3.23 -1.08 -5.91
C ARG A 116 2.68 -2.51 -6.14
N PRO A 117 1.74 -2.74 -7.07
CA PRO A 117 1.06 -4.04 -7.14
C PRO A 117 1.95 -5.20 -7.59
N SER A 118 3.05 -4.92 -8.29
CA SER A 118 3.98 -5.95 -8.79
C SER A 118 4.94 -6.50 -7.71
N ASN A 119 4.98 -5.92 -6.51
CA ASN A 119 5.77 -6.44 -5.39
C ASN A 119 5.10 -6.32 -4.01
N GLY A 120 3.93 -5.68 -3.91
CA GLY A 120 3.17 -5.52 -2.66
C GLY A 120 3.85 -4.64 -1.62
N VAL A 121 4.82 -3.80 -2.02
CA VAL A 121 5.54 -2.92 -1.10
C VAL A 121 4.98 -1.51 -1.17
N LEU A 122 4.84 -0.87 -0.01
CA LEU A 122 4.49 0.54 0.12
C LEU A 122 5.66 1.44 -0.29
N TYR A 123 5.37 2.47 -1.09
CA TYR A 123 6.29 3.54 -1.43
C TYR A 123 5.73 4.89 -1.00
N GLY A 124 6.58 5.90 -0.99
CA GLY A 124 6.17 7.29 -0.81
C GLY A 124 7.02 8.23 -1.64
N LEU A 125 6.43 9.35 -2.07
CA LEU A 125 7.12 10.39 -2.81
C LEU A 125 7.54 11.52 -1.86
N GLY A 126 8.84 11.71 -1.64
CA GLY A 126 9.36 12.87 -0.93
C GLY A 126 9.57 14.04 -1.87
N TYR A 127 9.14 15.24 -1.47
CA TYR A 127 9.27 16.46 -2.25
C TYR A 127 9.65 17.68 -1.39
N ASP A 128 10.73 18.35 -1.78
CA ASP A 128 11.18 19.63 -1.24
C ASP A 128 10.59 20.77 -2.08
N THR A 129 9.79 21.65 -1.46
CA THR A 129 9.14 22.79 -2.11
C THR A 129 10.06 23.96 -2.44
N VAL A 130 11.27 24.00 -1.89
CA VAL A 130 12.26 25.05 -2.13
C VAL A 130 13.17 24.65 -3.29
N THR A 131 13.69 23.42 -3.29
CA THR A 131 14.60 22.94 -4.34
C THR A 131 13.91 22.20 -5.48
N THR A 132 12.62 21.86 -5.33
CA THR A 132 11.85 20.96 -6.22
C THR A 132 12.46 19.55 -6.37
N ALA A 133 13.35 19.16 -5.45
CA ALA A 133 13.93 17.82 -5.39
C ALA A 133 12.86 16.79 -4.98
N THR A 134 12.61 15.84 -5.87
CA THR A 134 11.66 14.75 -5.76
C THR A 134 12.41 13.43 -5.64
N GLN A 135 12.09 12.62 -4.63
CA GLN A 135 12.74 11.33 -4.36
C GLN A 135 11.69 10.26 -4.09
N LEU A 136 11.77 9.15 -4.81
CA LEU A 136 10.99 7.95 -4.49
C LEU A 136 11.60 7.26 -3.27
N TYR A 137 10.78 6.88 -2.29
CA TYR A 137 11.17 6.09 -1.14
C TYR A 137 10.39 4.77 -1.13
N ARG A 138 11.07 3.70 -0.74
CA ARG A 138 10.42 2.47 -0.30
C ARG A 138 10.17 2.58 1.20
N LEU A 139 8.93 2.40 1.63
CA LEU A 139 8.52 2.50 3.03
C LEU A 139 8.39 1.09 3.63
N THR A 140 8.88 0.92 4.86
CA THR A 140 8.66 -0.28 5.66
C THR A 140 7.82 0.10 6.87
N PRO A 141 6.51 -0.26 6.89
CA PRO A 141 5.63 -0.01 8.01
C PRO A 141 6.17 -0.63 9.31
N LEU A 142 6.10 0.13 10.40
CA LEU A 142 6.47 -0.34 11.74
C LEU A 142 5.23 -0.92 12.42
N THR A 143 5.20 -2.24 12.60
CA THR A 143 4.08 -2.94 13.24
C THR A 143 4.28 -3.12 14.75
N VAL A 144 3.18 -3.20 15.50
CA VAL A 144 3.22 -3.49 16.93
C VAL A 144 3.53 -4.97 17.17
N ALA A 145 4.49 -5.25 18.06
CA ALA A 145 4.87 -6.62 18.41
C ALA A 145 3.65 -7.41 18.93
N GLY A 146 3.38 -8.56 18.32
CA GLY A 146 2.21 -9.39 18.62
C GLY A 146 0.90 -8.95 17.95
N ASN A 147 0.88 -7.82 17.23
CA ASN A 147 -0.30 -7.37 16.47
C ASN A 147 0.10 -6.75 15.11
N PRO A 148 0.32 -7.57 14.06
CA PRO A 148 0.85 -7.12 12.77
C PRO A 148 -0.11 -6.26 11.95
N THR A 149 -1.40 -6.19 12.30
CA THR A 149 -2.37 -5.29 11.63
C THR A 149 -2.30 -3.86 12.16
N VAL A 150 -1.58 -3.63 13.26
CA VAL A 150 -1.43 -2.30 13.85
C VAL A 150 -0.09 -1.70 13.45
N VAL A 151 -0.13 -0.67 12.62
CA VAL A 151 1.03 0.08 12.12
C VAL A 151 1.09 1.45 12.79
N SER A 152 2.26 1.82 13.31
CA SER A 152 2.58 3.18 13.76
C SER A 152 3.97 3.57 13.27
N GLY A 153 4.02 4.47 12.29
CA GLY A 153 5.26 4.92 11.66
C GLY A 153 5.82 3.98 10.60
N ALA A 154 6.92 4.42 9.99
CA ALA A 154 7.64 3.69 8.97
C ALA A 154 9.12 4.07 8.95
N THR A 155 9.96 3.20 8.38
CA THR A 155 11.29 3.59 7.91
C THR A 155 11.28 3.73 6.39
N ALA A 156 11.94 4.77 5.88
CA ALA A 156 12.05 5.08 4.46
C ALA A 156 13.47 4.79 3.97
N VAL A 157 13.58 4.21 2.77
CA VAL A 157 14.85 4.01 2.06
C VAL A 157 14.71 4.58 0.66
N ALA A 158 15.61 5.49 0.28
CA ALA A 158 15.61 6.11 -1.04
C ALA A 158 15.79 5.06 -2.16
N VAL A 159 15.06 5.26 -3.26
CA VAL A 159 15.09 4.41 -4.46
C VAL A 159 15.73 5.21 -5.59
N GLY A 160 16.91 4.76 -6.04
CA GLY A 160 17.70 5.49 -7.04
C GLY A 160 18.16 6.87 -6.53
N THR A 161 18.21 7.83 -7.44
CA THR A 161 18.64 9.22 -7.17
C THR A 161 17.48 10.20 -7.27
N ALA A 162 17.47 11.22 -6.42
CA ALA A 162 16.51 12.31 -6.51
C ALA A 162 16.58 13.02 -7.88
N ILE A 163 15.42 13.49 -8.34
CA ILE A 163 15.23 14.22 -9.60
C ILE A 163 14.54 15.56 -9.33
N THR A 164 14.71 16.54 -10.21
CA THR A 164 14.08 17.86 -10.06
C THR A 164 12.78 17.91 -10.87
N LEU A 165 11.62 18.08 -10.23
CA LEU A 165 10.31 18.15 -10.91
C LEU A 165 9.50 19.37 -10.42
N PRO A 166 9.08 20.27 -11.32
CA PRO A 166 8.27 21.44 -10.95
C PRO A 166 6.79 21.06 -10.77
N LEU A 167 6.49 20.28 -9.72
CA LEU A 167 5.14 19.88 -9.30
C LEU A 167 4.30 21.06 -8.75
N GLY A 168 4.84 22.28 -8.86
CA GLY A 168 4.26 23.48 -8.28
C GLY A 168 4.30 23.43 -6.76
N ASN A 169 3.42 24.27 -6.17
CA ASN A 169 3.25 24.49 -4.74
C ASN A 169 4.42 25.17 -4.03
N VAL A 170 4.13 26.34 -3.45
CA VAL A 170 5.06 27.14 -2.63
C VAL A 170 4.78 27.05 -1.13
N SER A 171 3.78 26.25 -0.71
CA SER A 171 3.45 26.04 0.69
C SER A 171 4.35 24.97 1.31
N ILE A 172 5.07 25.34 2.37
CA ILE A 172 5.88 24.42 3.17
C ILE A 172 4.99 23.42 3.94
N ALA A 173 3.72 23.76 4.17
CA ALA A 173 2.77 22.85 4.82
C ALA A 173 2.30 21.74 3.85
N ALA A 174 2.44 20.47 4.27
CA ALA A 174 1.97 19.31 3.53
C ALA A 174 0.45 19.34 3.23
N THR A 175 -0.33 19.94 4.13
CA THR A 175 -1.80 20.09 4.11
C THR A 175 -2.31 21.07 3.04
N SER A 176 -1.66 21.09 1.88
CA SER A 176 -1.98 21.90 0.70
C SER A 176 -1.39 21.32 -0.59
N LYS A 177 -0.72 20.15 -0.54
CA LYS A 177 0.06 19.58 -1.63
C LYS A 177 -0.77 18.65 -2.52
N ARG A 178 -1.49 19.28 -3.45
CA ARG A 178 -2.21 18.65 -4.57
C ARG A 178 -1.25 18.02 -5.58
N ILE A 179 -0.76 16.84 -5.25
CA ILE A 179 0.22 16.06 -6.02
C ILE A 179 -0.27 14.61 -6.00
N GLY A 180 -0.82 14.14 -7.12
CA GLY A 180 -1.31 12.77 -7.21
C GLY A 180 -0.17 11.82 -7.56
N PHE A 181 -0.02 10.73 -6.81
CA PHE A 181 1.05 9.75 -6.94
C PHE A 181 0.45 8.33 -6.88
N ASP A 182 0.64 7.54 -7.92
CA ASP A 182 -0.04 6.23 -8.03
C ASP A 182 0.69 5.28 -9.01
N PHE A 183 0.80 3.99 -8.69
CA PHE A 183 1.39 2.98 -9.55
C PHE A 183 0.37 2.46 -10.56
N ASN A 184 0.68 2.53 -11.86
CA ASN A 184 -0.07 1.79 -12.87
C ASN A 184 0.17 0.28 -12.72
N PRO A 185 -0.85 -0.55 -12.38
CA PRO A 185 -0.66 -1.98 -12.14
C PRO A 185 -0.16 -2.78 -13.35
N ALA A 186 -0.56 -2.40 -14.57
CA ALA A 186 -0.22 -3.13 -15.80
C ALA A 186 1.11 -2.67 -16.43
N ALA A 187 1.33 -1.36 -16.50
CA ALA A 187 2.56 -0.77 -17.01
C ALA A 187 3.73 -0.82 -16.02
N ASP A 188 3.45 -0.99 -14.71
CA ASP A 188 4.45 -1.01 -13.64
C ASP A 188 5.35 0.23 -13.65
N ALA A 189 4.68 1.38 -13.75
CA ALA A 189 5.26 2.71 -13.76
C ALA A 189 4.43 3.62 -12.85
N ILE A 190 5.06 4.64 -12.28
CA ILE A 190 4.39 5.61 -11.41
C ILE A 190 3.81 6.72 -12.29
N ARG A 191 2.53 7.05 -12.10
CA ARG A 191 1.92 8.30 -12.54
C ARG A 191 2.15 9.35 -11.46
N LEU A 192 2.59 10.53 -11.87
CA LEU A 192 2.79 11.67 -10.98
C LEU A 192 2.19 12.92 -11.63
N VAL A 193 1.17 13.47 -10.99
CA VAL A 193 0.45 14.67 -11.45
C VAL A 193 0.47 15.77 -10.39
N SER A 194 0.12 17.00 -10.79
CA SER A 194 -0.08 18.08 -9.81
C SER A 194 -0.99 19.18 -10.35
N ALA A 195 -1.60 19.94 -9.43
CA ALA A 195 -2.65 20.92 -9.75
C ALA A 195 -2.19 22.17 -10.55
N ASN A 196 -0.93 22.21 -10.99
CA ASN A 196 -0.44 23.13 -12.03
C ASN A 196 -0.49 22.52 -13.45
N GLY A 197 -1.22 21.41 -13.62
CA GLY A 197 -1.43 20.72 -14.90
C GLY A 197 -0.30 19.78 -15.32
N ARG A 198 0.76 19.61 -14.51
CA ARG A 198 1.88 18.72 -14.87
C ARG A 198 1.48 17.25 -14.79
N ASN A 199 2.06 16.47 -15.70
CA ASN A 199 1.80 15.05 -15.86
C ASN A 199 3.14 14.35 -16.20
N TYR A 200 3.57 13.45 -15.32
CA TYR A 200 4.85 12.75 -15.41
C TYR A 200 4.66 11.25 -15.24
N ARG A 201 5.57 10.48 -15.83
CA ARG A 201 5.78 9.05 -15.55
C ARG A 201 7.15 8.84 -14.93
N LEU A 202 7.22 8.12 -13.81
CA LEU A 202 8.49 7.70 -13.20
C LEU A 202 8.67 6.18 -13.32
N ASN A 203 9.92 5.74 -13.40
CA ASN A 203 10.28 4.33 -13.39
C ASN A 203 10.12 3.74 -11.97
N ALA A 204 9.27 2.72 -11.82
CA ALA A 204 8.96 2.10 -10.52
C ALA A 204 10.15 1.43 -9.81
N ASN A 205 11.23 1.12 -10.52
CA ASN A 205 12.43 0.48 -9.96
C ASN A 205 13.53 1.48 -9.59
N THR A 206 13.59 2.65 -10.25
CA THR A 206 14.70 3.61 -10.09
C THR A 206 14.29 5.00 -9.62
N GLY A 207 12.99 5.32 -9.59
CA GLY A 207 12.48 6.66 -9.28
C GLY A 207 12.78 7.72 -10.36
N ALA A 208 13.55 7.38 -11.40
CA ALA A 208 13.93 8.29 -12.46
C ALA A 208 12.74 8.67 -13.37
N LEU A 209 12.81 9.85 -13.97
CA LEU A 209 11.83 10.31 -14.95
C LEU A 209 11.83 9.39 -16.19
N ALA A 210 10.71 8.73 -16.45
CA ALA A 210 10.48 7.87 -17.61
C ALA A 210 9.76 8.61 -18.75
N GLY A 211 9.00 9.67 -18.44
CA GLY A 211 8.37 10.53 -19.44
C GLY A 211 7.76 11.80 -18.85
N THR A 212 7.77 12.88 -19.64
CA THR A 212 6.91 14.05 -19.44
C THR A 212 5.78 13.94 -20.45
N ASP A 213 4.55 13.88 -19.96
CA ASP A 213 3.37 13.57 -20.75
C ASP A 213 2.55 14.83 -21.06
N GLY A 214 1.45 14.67 -21.80
CA GLY A 214 0.55 15.77 -22.12
C GLY A 214 -0.04 16.42 -20.87
N THR A 215 -0.13 17.76 -20.89
CA THR A 215 -0.71 18.59 -19.83
C THR A 215 -2.14 18.16 -19.53
N LEU A 216 -2.50 18.10 -18.25
CA LEU A 216 -3.85 17.77 -17.81
C LEU A 216 -4.85 18.80 -18.34
N THR A 217 -5.77 18.36 -19.20
CA THR A 217 -6.69 19.23 -19.93
C THR A 217 -8.03 18.55 -20.16
N TYR A 218 -9.12 19.31 -20.03
CA TYR A 218 -10.47 18.83 -20.31
C TYR A 218 -10.80 18.92 -21.80
N THR A 219 -11.63 17.98 -22.29
CA THR A 219 -12.15 17.99 -23.67
C THR A 219 -13.14 19.11 -23.99
N GLY A 220 -13.47 19.97 -23.02
CA GLY A 220 -14.54 20.97 -23.14
C GLY A 220 -15.96 20.39 -23.03
N ALA A 221 -16.10 19.13 -22.62
CA ALA A 221 -17.40 18.52 -22.32
C ALA A 221 -18.06 19.17 -21.09
N ASN A 222 -19.39 19.23 -21.09
CA ASN A 222 -20.19 19.65 -19.94
C ASN A 222 -19.96 18.69 -18.77
N VAL A 223 -19.99 19.22 -17.54
CA VAL A 223 -19.87 18.44 -16.32
C VAL A 223 -21.19 17.75 -16.01
N SER A 224 -21.15 16.42 -15.84
CA SER A 224 -22.28 15.62 -15.41
C SER A 224 -22.60 15.88 -13.94
N VAL A 225 -23.88 16.07 -13.61
CA VAL A 225 -24.36 16.31 -12.25
C VAL A 225 -25.35 15.18 -11.88
N PRO A 226 -24.89 14.11 -11.22
CA PRO A 226 -25.69 12.91 -11.02
C PRO A 226 -26.63 12.95 -9.81
N VAL A 227 -26.45 13.92 -8.90
CA VAL A 227 -27.34 14.15 -7.75
C VAL A 227 -27.85 15.58 -7.81
N VAL A 228 -29.17 15.75 -7.81
CA VAL A 228 -29.80 17.07 -7.75
C VAL A 228 -29.58 17.65 -6.36
N THR A 229 -28.76 18.70 -6.28
CA THR A 229 -28.45 19.42 -5.04
C THR A 229 -29.63 20.28 -4.61
N VAL A 230 -29.99 20.21 -3.32
CA VAL A 230 -31.14 20.97 -2.77
C VAL A 230 -30.85 22.47 -2.71
N THR A 231 -29.59 22.88 -2.52
CA THR A 231 -29.17 24.29 -2.45
C THR A 231 -27.72 24.50 -2.90
N GLY A 232 -27.46 24.62 -4.21
CA GLY A 232 -26.14 25.06 -4.69
C GLY A 232 -25.86 24.71 -6.15
N PRO A 233 -25.14 25.56 -6.91
CA PRO A 233 -24.94 25.37 -8.34
C PRO A 233 -23.85 24.34 -8.61
N ALA A 234 -24.26 23.09 -8.79
CA ALA A 234 -23.49 22.16 -9.60
C ALA A 234 -23.55 22.66 -11.06
N SER A 235 -22.67 23.60 -11.40
CA SER A 235 -22.58 24.15 -12.74
C SER A 235 -22.25 23.01 -13.72
N THR A 236 -23.07 22.85 -14.75
CA THR A 236 -22.81 21.92 -15.86
C THR A 236 -21.80 22.47 -16.87
N ALA A 237 -21.38 23.74 -16.71
CA ALA A 237 -20.42 24.37 -17.61
C ALA A 237 -19.07 23.62 -17.60
N PRO A 238 -18.41 23.47 -18.77
CA PRO A 238 -17.13 22.80 -18.88
C PRO A 238 -16.08 23.39 -17.94
N PRO A 239 -15.22 22.56 -17.32
CA PRO A 239 -14.11 23.07 -16.52
C PRO A 239 -13.09 23.79 -17.40
N THR A 240 -12.53 24.90 -16.91
CA THR A 240 -11.61 25.74 -17.69
C THR A 240 -10.13 25.52 -17.39
N SER A 241 -9.81 24.87 -16.27
CA SER A 241 -8.46 24.53 -15.84
C SER A 241 -8.49 23.24 -15.02
N ALA A 242 -7.48 22.38 -15.20
CA ALA A 242 -7.35 21.14 -14.44
C ALA A 242 -6.50 21.35 -13.18
N GLY A 243 -7.14 21.28 -12.01
CA GLY A 243 -6.56 21.35 -10.68
C GLY A 243 -6.37 19.98 -10.03
N ILE A 244 -5.92 18.98 -10.80
CA ILE A 244 -5.82 17.59 -10.35
C ILE A 244 -4.83 17.47 -9.19
N GLY A 245 -5.32 17.01 -8.04
CA GLY A 245 -4.49 16.80 -6.86
C GLY A 245 -4.34 15.35 -6.42
N SER A 246 -5.24 14.45 -6.85
CA SER A 246 -5.16 13.01 -6.64
C SER A 246 -5.51 12.23 -7.93
N VAL A 247 -4.94 11.04 -8.09
CA VAL A 247 -5.18 10.11 -9.21
C VAL A 247 -5.10 8.67 -8.68
N ALA A 248 -5.86 7.75 -9.29
CA ALA A 248 -5.77 6.34 -8.96
C ALA A 248 -6.11 5.43 -10.16
N TYR A 249 -5.38 4.32 -10.31
CA TYR A 249 -5.60 3.29 -11.33
C TYR A 249 -6.47 2.15 -10.81
N THR A 250 -7.46 1.74 -11.61
CA THR A 250 -8.17 0.48 -11.37
C THR A 250 -7.28 -0.73 -11.58
N ASN A 251 -7.74 -1.86 -11.03
CA ASN A 251 -7.10 -3.17 -11.07
C ASN A 251 -5.74 -3.18 -10.34
N SER A 252 -5.67 -2.52 -9.17
CA SER A 252 -4.53 -2.60 -8.25
C SER A 252 -4.38 -4.02 -7.69
N GLN A 253 -3.77 -4.89 -8.50
CA GLN A 253 -3.49 -6.28 -8.23
C GLN A 253 -2.21 -6.70 -8.94
N PHE A 254 -1.58 -7.76 -8.42
CA PHE A 254 -0.42 -8.37 -9.05
C PHE A 254 -0.78 -8.94 -10.43
N ALA A 255 0.13 -8.77 -11.41
CA ALA A 255 -0.01 -9.26 -12.78
C ALA A 255 -1.27 -8.75 -13.53
N ALA A 256 -1.75 -7.56 -13.21
CA ALA A 256 -2.78 -6.88 -13.99
C ALA A 256 -2.33 -6.65 -15.45
N THR A 257 -3.26 -6.77 -16.40
CA THR A 257 -3.04 -6.56 -17.84
C THR A 257 -3.80 -5.37 -18.42
N SER A 258 -4.73 -4.79 -17.65
CA SER A 258 -5.50 -3.60 -18.02
C SER A 258 -5.78 -2.72 -16.80
N THR A 259 -5.87 -1.41 -17.00
CA THR A 259 -6.00 -0.38 -15.96
C THR A 259 -6.75 0.83 -16.52
N GLN A 260 -7.59 1.48 -15.73
CA GLN A 260 -8.17 2.79 -16.06
C GLN A 260 -7.72 3.81 -15.01
N LEU A 261 -7.14 4.93 -15.45
CA LEU A 261 -6.81 6.06 -14.57
C LEU A 261 -8.06 6.89 -14.28
N TYR A 262 -8.26 7.21 -13.02
CA TYR A 262 -9.16 8.28 -12.57
C TYR A 262 -8.33 9.45 -12.03
N ALA A 263 -8.86 10.66 -12.19
CA ALA A 263 -8.23 11.90 -11.75
C ALA A 263 -9.26 12.75 -11.01
N TYR A 264 -8.88 13.32 -9.86
CA TYR A 264 -9.73 14.17 -9.04
C TYR A 264 -9.25 15.62 -9.09
N ASP A 265 -10.07 16.51 -9.66
CA ASP A 265 -9.86 17.95 -9.59
C ASP A 265 -10.27 18.47 -8.22
N GLU A 266 -9.30 19.01 -7.49
CA GLU A 266 -9.52 19.53 -6.15
C GLU A 266 -9.70 21.06 -6.10
N LEU A 267 -9.49 21.77 -7.22
CA LEU A 267 -9.62 23.22 -7.32
C LEU A 267 -10.96 23.64 -7.91
N ASP A 268 -11.47 22.91 -8.90
CA ASP A 268 -12.74 23.21 -9.57
C ASP A 268 -13.85 22.26 -9.12
N ARG A 269 -14.66 22.70 -8.14
CA ARG A 269 -15.94 22.07 -7.69
C ARG A 269 -15.86 20.61 -7.19
N GLY A 270 -14.68 19.97 -7.19
CA GLY A 270 -14.56 18.53 -6.96
C GLY A 270 -15.04 17.78 -8.21
N ILE A 271 -14.14 17.41 -9.12
CA ILE A 271 -14.52 16.73 -10.37
C ILE A 271 -13.72 15.46 -10.54
N LEU A 272 -14.42 14.32 -10.54
CA LEU A 272 -13.84 13.04 -10.95
C LEU A 272 -13.88 12.95 -12.47
N SER A 273 -12.78 12.54 -13.09
CA SER A 273 -12.67 12.32 -14.54
C SER A 273 -11.93 11.03 -14.83
N GLN A 274 -12.24 10.41 -15.97
CA GLN A 274 -11.47 9.31 -16.53
C GLN A 274 -10.37 9.85 -17.43
N VAL A 275 -9.19 9.23 -17.41
CA VAL A 275 -8.08 9.53 -18.33
C VAL A 275 -7.77 8.27 -19.16
N PRO A 276 -8.47 8.03 -20.29
CA PRO A 276 -8.36 6.77 -21.05
C PRO A 276 -6.97 6.55 -21.67
N ASP A 277 -6.31 7.63 -22.11
CA ASP A 277 -4.86 7.65 -22.37
C ASP A 277 -4.17 8.57 -21.36
N PRO A 278 -3.62 8.02 -20.26
CA PRO A 278 -2.85 8.76 -19.26
C PRO A 278 -1.68 9.59 -19.81
N ASN A 279 -1.13 9.22 -20.97
CA ASN A 279 0.02 9.90 -21.56
C ASN A 279 -0.40 11.15 -22.37
N SER A 280 -1.67 11.21 -22.80
CA SER A 280 -2.25 12.40 -23.44
C SER A 280 -2.57 13.51 -22.43
N GLY A 281 -2.82 13.17 -21.17
CA GLY A 281 -3.34 14.10 -20.15
C GLY A 281 -4.81 14.51 -20.33
N VAL A 282 -5.53 13.92 -21.29
CA VAL A 282 -6.90 14.33 -21.63
C VAL A 282 -7.92 13.76 -20.63
N LEU A 283 -8.56 14.67 -19.90
CA LEU A 283 -9.61 14.41 -18.93
C LEU A 283 -10.96 14.28 -19.65
N THR A 284 -11.59 13.12 -19.51
CA THR A 284 -12.88 12.77 -20.12
C THR A 284 -13.92 12.46 -19.05
N ASN A 285 -15.20 12.50 -19.44
CA ASN A 285 -16.34 12.20 -18.58
C ASN A 285 -16.28 12.92 -17.22
N PRO A 286 -16.18 14.26 -17.19
CA PRO A 286 -16.15 15.00 -15.93
C PRO A 286 -17.47 14.87 -15.19
N ILE A 287 -17.43 14.36 -13.95
CA ILE A 287 -18.58 14.19 -13.07
C ILE A 287 -18.34 15.06 -11.82
N ALA A 288 -19.20 16.06 -11.63
CA ALA A 288 -19.19 16.90 -10.43
C ALA A 288 -19.43 16.03 -9.19
N ALA A 289 -18.68 16.31 -8.14
CA ALA A 289 -18.77 15.55 -6.91
C ALA A 289 -20.10 15.75 -6.22
N SER A 290 -20.79 14.64 -5.99
CA SER A 290 -21.90 14.56 -5.08
C SER A 290 -21.38 14.12 -3.71
N PHE A 291 -20.65 15.02 -3.03
CA PHE A 291 -20.32 14.85 -1.60
C PHE A 291 -21.61 14.99 -0.77
N PHE A 292 -22.51 14.02 -0.87
CA PHE A 292 -23.71 13.93 -0.07
C PHE A 292 -23.37 13.06 1.14
N ILE A 293 -22.92 13.68 2.24
CA ILE A 293 -22.61 12.94 3.47
C ILE A 293 -23.92 12.37 4.02
N THR A 294 -24.17 11.08 3.77
CA THR A 294 -25.33 10.35 4.30
C THR A 294 -25.34 10.46 5.83
N GLY A 295 -26.40 11.03 6.40
CA GLY A 295 -26.50 11.32 7.83
C GLY A 295 -25.99 12.70 8.28
N SER A 296 -25.49 13.55 7.38
CA SER A 296 -25.27 14.97 7.68
C SER A 296 -26.60 15.74 7.68
N ALA A 297 -26.79 16.65 8.64
CA ALA A 297 -27.94 17.55 8.69
C ALA A 297 -28.02 18.51 7.48
N SER A 298 -26.91 18.76 6.78
CA SER A 298 -26.88 19.55 5.54
C SER A 298 -27.07 18.73 4.26
N GLY A 299 -26.82 17.41 4.32
CA GLY A 299 -26.72 16.55 3.14
C GLY A 299 -25.66 16.96 2.11
N GLN A 300 -24.71 17.84 2.46
CA GLN A 300 -23.78 18.45 1.50
C GLN A 300 -22.35 18.44 2.07
N GLY A 301 -21.37 18.50 1.17
CA GLY A 301 -19.93 18.45 1.46
C GLY A 301 -19.14 19.63 0.88
N PRO A 302 -17.79 19.57 0.92
CA PRO A 302 -16.91 20.74 1.06
C PRO A 302 -16.83 21.65 -0.17
N TYR A 303 -17.32 21.20 -1.32
CA TYR A 303 -17.36 21.98 -2.56
C TYR A 303 -18.67 22.73 -2.78
N ILE A 304 -19.71 22.42 -1.99
CA ILE A 304 -21.05 23.02 -2.09
C ILE A 304 -21.36 23.85 -0.83
N ILE A 305 -20.86 23.40 0.33
CA ILE A 305 -20.83 24.17 1.57
C ILE A 305 -19.38 24.39 2.02
N THR A 306 -19.08 25.58 2.55
CA THR A 306 -17.94 25.75 3.46
C THR A 306 -18.12 24.73 4.60
N PRO A 307 -17.16 23.82 4.88
CA PRO A 307 -15.71 23.99 4.88
C PRO A 307 -14.97 23.88 3.55
N LYS A 308 -13.89 24.66 3.43
CA LYS A 308 -12.84 24.44 2.42
C LYS A 308 -12.15 23.09 2.66
N LEU A 309 -11.76 22.39 1.59
CA LEU A 309 -10.95 21.17 1.69
C LEU A 309 -9.49 21.48 2.10
N VAL A 310 -8.90 20.63 2.95
CA VAL A 310 -7.47 20.65 3.33
C VAL A 310 -6.66 19.65 2.51
N ALA A 311 -7.14 18.41 2.41
CA ALA A 311 -6.59 17.33 1.61
C ALA A 311 -7.73 16.40 1.16
N LEU A 312 -7.59 15.83 -0.04
CA LEU A 312 -8.42 14.75 -0.58
C LEU A 312 -7.48 13.78 -1.28
N ASP A 313 -7.82 12.50 -1.21
CA ASP A 313 -7.13 11.47 -1.98
C ASP A 313 -8.08 10.32 -2.31
N ILE A 314 -7.79 9.58 -3.37
CA ILE A 314 -8.54 8.41 -3.83
C ILE A 314 -7.59 7.25 -4.12
N ASP A 315 -8.01 6.03 -3.84
CA ASP A 315 -7.26 4.83 -4.23
C ASP A 315 -8.21 3.62 -4.47
N PHE A 316 -7.79 2.65 -5.29
CA PHE A 316 -8.55 1.46 -5.65
C PHE A 316 -7.97 0.18 -5.04
N TYR A 317 -8.78 -0.49 -4.22
CA TYR A 317 -8.59 -1.90 -3.93
C TYR A 317 -9.22 -2.79 -5.02
N TYR A 318 -8.52 -3.85 -5.45
CA TYR A 318 -9.10 -4.87 -6.32
C TYR A 318 -9.46 -6.16 -5.56
N ASN A 319 -10.76 -6.44 -5.43
CA ASN A 319 -11.25 -7.67 -4.83
C ASN A 319 -11.27 -8.81 -5.86
N ARG A 320 -10.28 -9.71 -5.77
CA ARG A 320 -10.14 -10.85 -6.68
C ARG A 320 -11.26 -11.88 -6.58
N ASN A 321 -11.90 -12.02 -5.41
CA ASN A 321 -12.97 -13.01 -5.21
C ASN A 321 -14.24 -12.63 -5.98
N THR A 322 -14.47 -11.33 -6.18
CA THR A 322 -15.63 -10.80 -6.93
C THR A 322 -15.25 -10.20 -8.29
N ALA A 323 -13.94 -10.15 -8.60
CA ALA A 323 -13.36 -9.43 -9.73
C ALA A 323 -13.78 -7.95 -9.83
N GLN A 324 -13.98 -7.28 -8.68
CA GLN A 324 -14.46 -5.90 -8.61
C GLN A 324 -13.41 -4.93 -8.05
N ASN A 325 -13.43 -3.69 -8.55
CA ASN A 325 -12.72 -2.57 -7.96
C ASN A 325 -13.58 -1.92 -6.86
N THR A 326 -12.96 -1.55 -5.75
CA THR A 326 -13.54 -0.72 -4.68
C THR A 326 -12.70 0.54 -4.56
N ALA A 327 -13.25 1.70 -4.92
CA ALA A 327 -12.58 2.97 -4.69
C ALA A 327 -12.82 3.43 -3.24
N TYR A 328 -11.75 3.80 -2.57
CA TYR A 328 -11.76 4.55 -1.33
C TYR A 328 -11.48 6.03 -1.63
N LEU A 329 -11.99 6.90 -0.77
CA LEU A 329 -11.73 8.34 -0.79
C LEU A 329 -11.51 8.83 0.63
N ILE A 330 -10.52 9.69 0.83
CA ILE A 330 -10.37 10.48 2.06
C ILE A 330 -10.67 11.96 1.84
N GLU A 331 -11.06 12.61 2.92
CA GLU A 331 -11.34 14.04 2.98
C GLU A 331 -10.84 14.57 4.33
N VAL A 332 -10.09 15.66 4.31
CA VAL A 332 -9.78 16.46 5.50
C VAL A 332 -10.49 17.81 5.39
N THR A 333 -11.41 18.08 6.31
CA THR A 333 -12.19 19.34 6.33
C THR A 333 -11.40 20.47 6.99
N ALA A 334 -11.43 21.71 6.47
CA ALA A 334 -10.74 22.84 7.11
C ALA A 334 -11.49 23.37 8.34
N ASP A 335 -10.73 23.82 9.33
CA ASP A 335 -11.19 24.55 10.53
C ASP A 335 -12.39 25.49 10.26
N GLN A 336 -13.49 25.26 10.97
CA GLN A 336 -14.70 26.09 10.93
C GLN A 336 -15.06 26.66 12.30
N PRO A 337 -15.73 27.83 12.36
CA PRO A 337 -16.51 28.23 13.53
C PRO A 337 -17.52 27.13 13.88
N GLY A 338 -17.29 26.40 14.96
CA GLY A 338 -18.07 25.20 15.33
C GLY A 338 -17.27 23.89 15.43
N GLY A 339 -15.99 23.86 15.01
CA GLY A 339 -15.09 22.73 15.26
C GLY A 339 -15.06 21.63 14.19
N TYR A 340 -15.48 21.92 12.95
CA TYR A 340 -15.54 20.93 11.86
C TYR A 340 -14.19 20.74 11.14
N HIS A 341 -13.20 20.19 11.83
CA HIS A 341 -11.91 19.81 11.25
C HIS A 341 -11.63 18.32 11.49
N ALA A 342 -11.97 17.46 10.53
CA ALA A 342 -11.92 16.01 10.67
C ALA A 342 -11.33 15.33 9.44
N SER A 343 -10.68 14.19 9.65
CA SER A 343 -10.29 13.25 8.60
C SER A 343 -11.38 12.18 8.46
N ASN A 344 -11.94 12.02 7.27
CA ASN A 344 -13.03 11.11 6.94
C ASN A 344 -12.60 10.09 5.89
N LEU A 345 -13.10 8.85 5.99
CA LEU A 345 -12.95 7.79 4.98
C LEU A 345 -14.31 7.44 4.37
N TYR A 346 -14.33 7.27 3.06
CA TYR A 346 -15.51 6.95 2.25
C TYR A 346 -15.21 5.78 1.31
N THR A 347 -16.25 5.05 0.89
CA THR A 347 -16.25 4.37 -0.41
C THR A 347 -16.75 5.34 -1.48
N LEU A 348 -16.19 5.26 -2.68
CA LEU A 348 -16.55 6.13 -3.81
C LEU A 348 -17.19 5.31 -4.93
N ASN A 349 -18.39 5.70 -5.36
CA ASN A 349 -18.96 5.20 -6.61
C ASN A 349 -18.46 6.07 -7.76
N THR A 350 -17.60 5.51 -8.62
CA THR A 350 -16.92 6.23 -9.69
C THR A 350 -17.78 6.49 -10.93
N THR A 351 -18.94 5.83 -11.04
CA THR A 351 -19.92 6.05 -12.13
C THR A 351 -20.72 7.33 -11.93
N ASN A 352 -20.87 7.79 -10.68
CA ASN A 352 -21.66 8.96 -10.32
C ASN A 352 -20.98 9.88 -9.29
N ASN A 353 -19.68 9.71 -9.04
CA ASN A 353 -18.89 10.49 -8.07
C ASN A 353 -19.63 10.73 -6.74
N LEU A 354 -20.24 9.66 -6.19
CA LEU A 354 -20.99 9.65 -4.93
C LEU A 354 -20.16 8.97 -3.85
N ALA A 355 -19.82 9.73 -2.80
CA ALA A 355 -19.04 9.24 -1.67
C ALA A 355 -19.97 8.78 -0.52
N SER A 356 -19.84 7.52 -0.09
CA SER A 356 -20.55 6.97 1.06
C SER A 356 -19.62 6.85 2.25
N ARG A 357 -19.86 7.62 3.32
CA ARG A 357 -18.94 7.68 4.47
C ARG A 357 -18.90 6.35 5.21
N ILE A 358 -17.71 5.81 5.39
CA ILE A 358 -17.45 4.66 6.26
C ILE A 358 -17.36 5.18 7.70
N ASN A 359 -16.43 6.10 7.97
CA ASN A 359 -16.26 6.69 9.29
C ASN A 359 -15.44 8.00 9.25
N SER A 360 -15.33 8.67 10.39
CA SER A 360 -14.34 9.73 10.63
C SER A 360 -13.11 9.13 11.31
N THR A 361 -12.07 8.82 10.52
CA THR A 361 -10.79 8.25 10.99
C THR A 361 -10.17 9.07 12.12
N PHE A 362 -10.18 10.40 11.97
CA PHE A 362 -9.87 11.35 13.03
C PHE A 362 -11.01 12.37 13.11
N ALA A 363 -12.04 12.04 13.88
CA ALA A 363 -13.17 12.93 14.15
C ALA A 363 -12.76 14.10 15.05
N ASN A 364 -13.35 15.28 14.87
CA ASN A 364 -13.27 16.39 15.83
C ASN A 364 -14.66 16.63 16.45
N PRO A 365 -14.79 16.58 17.79
CA PRO A 365 -16.06 16.70 18.48
C PRO A 365 -16.50 18.16 18.55
N ALA A 366 -17.82 18.37 18.65
CA ALA A 366 -18.38 19.70 18.71
C ALA A 366 -17.89 20.50 19.94
N VAL A 367 -17.19 21.61 19.66
CA VAL A 367 -16.98 22.86 20.43
C VAL A 367 -16.48 22.79 21.89
N VAL A 368 -16.81 21.77 22.67
CA VAL A 368 -16.43 21.65 24.08
C VAL A 368 -14.96 21.19 24.18
N PRO A 369 -14.09 21.91 24.90
CA PRO A 369 -12.70 21.48 25.11
C PRO A 369 -12.67 20.09 25.77
N VAL A 370 -12.09 19.11 25.09
CA VAL A 370 -12.02 17.75 25.63
C VAL A 370 -10.89 17.68 26.66
N THR A 371 -11.27 17.47 27.92
CA THR A 371 -10.34 17.38 29.06
C THR A 371 -9.42 16.17 29.01
N ASN A 372 -9.75 15.16 28.19
CA ASN A 372 -8.90 14.00 27.94
C ASN A 372 -7.81 14.34 26.90
N PRO A 373 -6.52 14.38 27.29
CA PRO A 373 -5.45 14.83 26.41
C PRO A 373 -5.13 13.83 25.29
N ILE A 374 -5.41 12.54 25.46
CA ILE A 374 -5.23 11.53 24.40
C ILE A 374 -6.18 11.84 23.25
N ILE A 375 -7.43 12.10 23.61
CA ILE A 375 -8.50 12.43 22.68
C ILE A 375 -8.20 13.78 22.00
N ASN A 376 -7.77 14.79 22.75
CA ASN A 376 -7.33 16.07 22.18
C ASN A 376 -6.15 15.92 21.19
N ASN A 377 -5.20 15.02 21.47
CA ASN A 377 -4.09 14.74 20.55
C ASN A 377 -4.53 14.04 19.25
N THR A 378 -5.58 13.22 19.26
CA THR A 378 -6.14 12.68 18.00
C THR A 378 -6.74 13.76 17.11
N TYR A 379 -7.19 14.88 17.69
CA TYR A 379 -7.74 16.04 16.96
C TYR A 379 -6.66 16.99 16.44
N ALA A 380 -5.41 16.56 16.46
CA ALA A 380 -4.26 17.24 15.90
C ALA A 380 -3.69 16.50 14.67
N LEU A 381 -4.38 15.47 14.17
CA LEU A 381 -3.93 14.56 13.11
C LEU A 381 -4.79 14.69 11.84
N ASP A 382 -4.12 14.88 10.70
CA ASP A 382 -4.72 14.90 9.37
C ASP A 382 -4.26 13.67 8.58
N LEU A 383 -5.18 12.82 8.16
CA LEU A 383 -4.93 11.78 7.16
C LEU A 383 -4.92 12.44 5.78
N ILE A 384 -3.74 12.65 5.19
CA ILE A 384 -3.61 13.44 3.97
C ILE A 384 -3.60 12.64 2.66
N ASP A 385 -3.38 11.33 2.74
CA ASP A 385 -3.14 10.46 1.58
C ASP A 385 -3.30 8.98 2.01
N ILE A 386 -3.75 8.09 1.12
CA ILE A 386 -4.06 6.68 1.41
C ILE A 386 -3.54 5.70 0.36
N ALA A 387 -3.14 4.51 0.82
CA ALA A 387 -2.77 3.39 -0.04
C ALA A 387 -3.39 2.09 0.45
N ALA A 388 -4.32 1.51 -0.32
CA ALA A 388 -4.97 0.24 -0.07
C ALA A 388 -3.95 -0.90 -0.15
N ALA A 389 -3.88 -1.72 0.90
CA ALA A 389 -2.96 -2.85 0.90
C ALA A 389 -3.43 -3.95 -0.08
N ILE A 390 -2.51 -4.40 -0.92
CA ILE A 390 -2.64 -5.67 -1.64
C ILE A 390 -1.85 -6.78 -0.93
N ASN A 391 -2.20 -8.04 -1.20
CA ASN A 391 -1.36 -9.15 -0.75
C ASN A 391 -0.06 -9.19 -1.56
N ALA A 392 1.07 -9.16 -0.86
CA ALA A 392 2.38 -9.29 -1.48
C ALA A 392 2.59 -10.70 -2.10
N PRO A 393 3.26 -10.79 -3.26
CA PRO A 393 3.59 -12.07 -3.88
C PRO A 393 4.65 -12.83 -3.06
N LEU A 394 4.70 -14.16 -3.25
CA LEU A 394 5.87 -14.94 -2.89
C LEU A 394 7.01 -14.53 -3.82
N ILE A 395 8.16 -14.19 -3.23
CA ILE A 395 9.34 -13.78 -3.98
C ILE A 395 10.29 -14.98 -4.06
N TRP A 396 10.69 -15.33 -5.28
CA TRP A 396 11.77 -16.29 -5.48
C TRP A 396 13.11 -15.67 -5.06
N SER A 397 13.78 -16.28 -4.08
CA SER A 397 15.11 -15.90 -3.61
C SER A 397 16.23 -16.76 -4.20
N GLY A 398 15.94 -18.01 -4.57
CA GLY A 398 16.90 -18.95 -5.15
C GLY A 398 18.13 -19.23 -4.27
N PHE A 399 18.04 -18.99 -2.95
CA PHE A 399 19.20 -19.01 -2.05
C PHE A 399 19.72 -20.42 -1.72
N VAL A 400 18.92 -21.47 -1.85
CA VAL A 400 19.30 -22.83 -1.46
C VAL A 400 19.48 -23.73 -2.69
N SER A 401 18.62 -23.61 -3.69
CA SER A 401 18.69 -24.37 -4.93
C SER A 401 17.90 -23.70 -6.06
N ASP A 402 17.86 -24.32 -7.22
CA ASP A 402 16.98 -24.01 -8.34
C ASP A 402 15.58 -24.67 -8.23
N GLU A 403 15.44 -25.74 -7.44
CA GLU A 403 14.18 -26.49 -7.27
C GLU A 403 13.00 -25.64 -6.77
N TRP A 404 11.95 -25.52 -7.60
CA TRP A 404 10.69 -24.82 -7.28
C TRP A 404 10.05 -25.30 -5.98
N THR A 405 10.16 -26.60 -5.68
CA THR A 405 9.49 -27.27 -4.55
C THR A 405 10.23 -27.12 -3.22
N ASN A 406 11.40 -26.48 -3.20
CA ASN A 406 12.13 -26.23 -1.96
C ASN A 406 11.57 -24.94 -1.29
N PRO A 407 10.92 -25.03 -0.12
CA PRO A 407 10.31 -23.87 0.53
C PRO A 407 11.33 -22.81 0.96
N LEU A 408 12.62 -23.15 1.08
CA LEU A 408 13.67 -22.20 1.45
C LEU A 408 14.14 -21.30 0.29
N ASN A 409 13.70 -21.58 -0.94
CA ASN A 409 13.92 -20.69 -2.10
C ASN A 409 12.86 -19.59 -2.23
N TRP A 410 11.87 -19.56 -1.33
CA TRP A 410 10.75 -18.62 -1.35
C TRP A 410 10.79 -17.69 -0.15
N VAL A 411 10.31 -16.46 -0.35
CA VAL A 411 10.08 -15.50 0.74
C VAL A 411 8.59 -15.08 0.70
N PRO A 412 7.80 -15.37 1.76
CA PRO A 412 8.15 -16.18 2.94
C PRO A 412 8.36 -17.67 2.61
N ASN A 413 9.05 -18.40 3.49
CA ASN A 413 9.56 -19.75 3.24
C ASN A 413 8.47 -20.83 3.10
N ARG A 414 7.82 -20.93 1.93
CA ARG A 414 6.86 -21.99 1.56
C ARG A 414 6.74 -22.10 0.04
N VAL A 415 6.34 -23.27 -0.45
CA VAL A 415 6.05 -23.47 -1.88
C VAL A 415 4.75 -22.73 -2.25
N PRO A 416 4.65 -22.11 -3.44
CA PRO A 416 3.41 -21.52 -3.95
C PRO A 416 2.25 -22.51 -4.06
N THR A 417 1.05 -21.98 -3.83
CA THR A 417 -0.25 -22.64 -4.02
C THR A 417 -1.03 -21.93 -5.13
N ILE A 418 -2.18 -22.49 -5.53
CA ILE A 418 -3.06 -21.89 -6.55
C ILE A 418 -3.60 -20.49 -6.18
N ASN A 419 -3.49 -20.08 -4.90
CA ASN A 419 -3.91 -18.76 -4.42
C ASN A 419 -2.75 -17.75 -4.31
N ASP A 420 -1.53 -18.15 -4.64
CA ASP A 420 -0.32 -17.34 -4.44
C ASP A 420 0.17 -16.68 -5.72
N ASP A 421 0.34 -15.37 -5.67
CA ASP A 421 1.11 -14.66 -6.68
C ASP A 421 2.59 -14.95 -6.50
N VAL A 422 3.32 -15.06 -7.61
CA VAL A 422 4.75 -15.38 -7.62
C VAL A 422 5.53 -14.34 -8.40
N LEU A 423 6.47 -13.68 -7.73
CA LEU A 423 7.46 -12.80 -8.35
C LEU A 423 8.80 -13.53 -8.48
N ILE A 424 9.28 -13.66 -9.73
CA ILE A 424 10.62 -14.14 -10.05
C ILE A 424 11.44 -12.91 -10.45
N PRO A 425 12.27 -12.34 -9.55
CA PRO A 425 12.86 -11.02 -9.78
C PRO A 425 14.11 -11.05 -10.68
N GLY A 426 14.65 -12.24 -10.99
CA GLY A 426 15.87 -12.46 -11.76
C GLY A 426 17.14 -12.19 -10.95
N THR A 427 17.24 -11.01 -10.35
CA THR A 427 18.20 -10.69 -9.29
C THR A 427 17.46 -10.48 -7.97
N TYR A 428 18.03 -10.97 -6.86
CA TYR A 428 17.47 -10.75 -5.53
C TYR A 428 18.29 -9.67 -4.82
N THR A 429 17.71 -8.48 -4.66
CA THR A 429 18.25 -7.43 -3.80
C THR A 429 17.49 -7.47 -2.47
N PRO A 430 18.13 -7.83 -1.34
CA PRO A 430 17.44 -7.92 -0.06
C PRO A 430 16.75 -6.61 0.35
N GLY A 431 15.54 -6.74 0.89
CA GLY A 431 14.97 -5.75 1.79
C GLY A 431 15.69 -5.79 3.16
N ASN A 432 15.77 -4.67 3.85
CA ASN A 432 16.46 -4.58 5.14
C ASN A 432 15.52 -4.91 6.32
N PRO A 433 15.86 -5.81 7.26
CA PRO A 433 16.85 -6.89 7.20
C PRO A 433 16.27 -8.28 7.52
N LEU A 434 16.61 -9.29 6.69
CA LEU A 434 16.77 -10.67 7.18
C LEU A 434 18.16 -10.80 7.83
N SER A 435 18.31 -10.26 9.04
CA SER A 435 19.61 -10.10 9.75
C SER A 435 20.30 -11.41 10.18
N THR A 436 19.74 -12.56 9.82
CA THR A 436 20.26 -13.90 10.15
C THR A 436 20.76 -14.69 8.93
N SER A 437 20.66 -14.13 7.71
CA SER A 437 21.28 -14.73 6.52
C SER A 437 22.77 -14.35 6.45
N THR A 438 23.64 -15.26 6.91
CA THR A 438 25.10 -15.08 6.82
C THR A 438 25.61 -15.36 5.42
N PHE A 439 25.66 -14.32 4.58
CA PHE A 439 26.37 -14.36 3.30
C PHE A 439 27.87 -14.07 3.45
N PRO A 440 28.76 -14.90 2.91
CA PRO A 440 30.13 -14.52 2.60
C PRO A 440 30.19 -13.92 1.18
N GLY A 441 30.36 -12.60 1.08
CA GLY A 441 30.74 -11.93 -0.17
C GLY A 441 29.67 -11.08 -0.87
N THR A 442 30.11 -10.32 -1.88
CA THR A 442 29.29 -9.38 -2.65
C THR A 442 28.37 -10.08 -3.66
N THR A 443 27.12 -10.29 -3.26
CA THR A 443 25.95 -10.63 -4.12
C THR A 443 26.19 -11.67 -5.23
N PRO A 444 26.06 -12.98 -4.94
CA PRO A 444 25.92 -13.98 -5.99
C PRO A 444 24.55 -13.86 -6.68
N THR A 445 24.52 -14.12 -7.99
CA THR A 445 23.28 -14.25 -8.76
C THR A 445 22.44 -15.41 -8.20
N PRO A 446 21.15 -15.23 -7.89
CA PRO A 446 20.29 -16.31 -7.44
C PRO A 446 20.24 -17.49 -8.42
N ASN A 447 20.12 -18.71 -7.87
CA ASN A 447 19.67 -19.85 -8.67
C ASN A 447 18.32 -19.50 -9.30
N GLN A 448 18.13 -19.77 -10.58
CA GLN A 448 16.88 -19.48 -11.29
C GLN A 448 15.92 -20.67 -11.19
N PRO A 449 14.61 -20.45 -11.02
CA PRO A 449 13.67 -21.53 -10.72
C PRO A 449 13.56 -22.59 -11.82
N VAL A 450 13.54 -23.85 -11.40
CA VAL A 450 13.30 -25.01 -12.26
C VAL A 450 12.17 -25.87 -11.69
N VAL A 451 11.20 -26.20 -12.54
CA VAL A 451 10.07 -27.07 -12.24
C VAL A 451 10.35 -28.46 -12.82
N ARG A 452 10.62 -29.43 -11.92
CA ARG A 452 10.90 -30.84 -12.28
C ARG A 452 9.79 -31.81 -11.90
N LEU A 453 8.90 -31.42 -10.99
CA LEU A 453 7.79 -32.24 -10.51
C LEU A 453 6.47 -31.74 -11.11
N ALA A 454 5.57 -32.68 -11.41
CA ALA A 454 4.23 -32.36 -11.88
C ALA A 454 3.41 -31.67 -10.77
N GLY A 455 2.33 -30.97 -11.17
CA GLY A 455 1.33 -30.42 -10.27
C GLY A 455 1.76 -29.17 -9.50
N GLN A 456 2.75 -28.41 -9.99
CA GLN A 456 3.06 -27.11 -9.40
C GLN A 456 2.00 -26.08 -9.81
N VAL A 457 1.72 -25.15 -8.91
CA VAL A 457 0.62 -24.19 -9.06
C VAL A 457 1.03 -22.78 -8.60
N ALA A 458 0.43 -21.76 -9.21
CA ALA A 458 0.45 -20.37 -8.77
C ALA A 458 -0.88 -19.68 -9.16
N ASN A 459 -1.28 -18.61 -8.47
CA ASN A 459 -2.38 -17.76 -8.91
C ASN A 459 -1.98 -16.94 -10.14
N SER A 460 -0.85 -16.25 -10.03
CA SER A 460 -0.27 -15.37 -11.04
C SER A 460 1.24 -15.49 -11.01
N ILE A 461 1.92 -15.27 -12.14
CA ILE A 461 3.38 -15.21 -12.18
C ILE A 461 3.82 -13.91 -12.84
N ARG A 462 4.82 -13.24 -12.26
CA ARG A 462 5.55 -12.14 -12.90
C ARG A 462 7.04 -12.44 -12.89
N MET A 463 7.66 -12.34 -14.06
CA MET A 463 9.10 -12.42 -14.26
C MET A 463 9.62 -11.03 -14.61
N ASN A 464 10.64 -10.57 -13.89
CA ASN A 464 11.36 -9.34 -14.23
C ASN A 464 12.47 -9.63 -15.24
N THR A 465 13.15 -8.58 -15.68
CA THR A 465 14.27 -8.67 -16.63
C THR A 465 15.38 -9.57 -16.05
N VAL A 466 16.03 -10.34 -16.92
CA VAL A 466 17.03 -11.39 -16.60
C VAL A 466 16.55 -12.58 -15.75
N ALA A 467 15.28 -12.64 -15.34
CA ALA A 467 14.72 -13.84 -14.71
C ALA A 467 14.67 -15.02 -15.70
N VAL A 468 14.95 -16.22 -15.22
CA VAL A 468 14.80 -17.46 -16.00
C VAL A 468 13.87 -18.42 -15.29
N LEU A 469 12.93 -19.02 -16.00
CA LEU A 469 12.09 -20.11 -15.49
C LEU A 469 12.25 -21.30 -16.43
N THR A 470 12.64 -22.46 -15.90
CA THR A 470 12.82 -23.67 -16.71
C THR A 470 11.83 -24.76 -16.29
N LEU A 471 11.20 -25.40 -17.26
CA LEU A 471 10.24 -26.49 -17.09
C LEU A 471 10.87 -27.74 -17.69
N VAL A 472 11.07 -28.79 -16.89
CA VAL A 472 11.76 -30.02 -17.32
C VAL A 472 10.83 -31.21 -17.11
N SER A 473 10.65 -32.05 -18.13
CA SER A 473 9.77 -33.24 -18.04
C SER A 473 10.13 -34.13 -16.83
N PRO A 474 9.16 -34.63 -16.03
CA PRO A 474 7.70 -34.54 -16.19
C PRO A 474 7.06 -33.31 -15.52
N GLY A 475 7.84 -32.27 -15.23
CA GLY A 475 7.42 -31.06 -14.53
C GLY A 475 6.29 -30.29 -15.22
N THR A 476 5.28 -29.91 -14.45
CA THR A 476 4.13 -29.12 -14.92
C THR A 476 3.84 -27.97 -13.96
N LEU A 477 3.55 -26.80 -14.50
CA LEU A 477 3.20 -25.58 -13.77
C LEU A 477 1.88 -25.01 -14.31
N GLN A 478 0.87 -24.91 -13.44
CA GLN A 478 -0.41 -24.29 -13.74
C GLN A 478 -0.49 -22.91 -13.07
N VAL A 479 -0.81 -21.89 -13.86
CA VAL A 479 -1.08 -20.53 -13.40
C VAL A 479 -2.57 -20.25 -13.55
N ALA A 480 -3.25 -19.95 -12.44
CA ALA A 480 -4.70 -19.80 -12.42
C ALA A 480 -5.20 -18.64 -13.30
N THR A 481 -4.46 -17.53 -13.27
CA THR A 481 -4.76 -16.29 -13.99
C THR A 481 -3.59 -15.90 -14.89
N ASN A 482 -2.89 -14.79 -14.62
CA ASN A 482 -1.98 -14.16 -15.59
C ASN A 482 -0.51 -14.57 -15.40
N PHE A 483 0.21 -14.72 -16.51
CA PHE A 483 1.65 -14.89 -16.56
C PHE A 483 2.27 -13.71 -17.33
N ILE A 484 3.10 -12.92 -16.66
CA ILE A 484 3.74 -11.72 -17.22
C ILE A 484 5.25 -11.94 -17.27
N ASN A 485 5.80 -12.12 -18.47
CA ASN A 485 7.24 -12.10 -18.71
C ASN A 485 7.70 -10.71 -19.16
N ASN A 486 8.41 -9.98 -18.30
CA ASN A 486 8.90 -8.62 -18.56
C ASN A 486 10.43 -8.60 -18.72
N GLY A 487 10.92 -9.13 -19.84
CA GLY A 487 12.36 -9.22 -20.16
C GLY A 487 13.10 -10.43 -19.57
N GLY A 488 12.38 -11.45 -19.10
CA GLY A 488 12.94 -12.74 -18.68
C GLY A 488 12.89 -13.81 -19.77
N THR A 489 13.30 -15.03 -19.43
CA THR A 489 13.34 -16.19 -20.32
C THR A 489 12.58 -17.37 -19.73
N VAL A 490 11.58 -17.88 -20.45
CA VAL A 490 10.92 -19.15 -20.13
C VAL A 490 11.48 -20.25 -21.03
N ASN A 491 11.98 -21.35 -20.44
CA ASN A 491 12.49 -22.51 -21.16
C ASN A 491 11.58 -23.72 -20.88
N SER A 492 11.16 -24.43 -21.92
CA SER A 492 10.64 -25.80 -21.79
C SER A 492 11.60 -26.81 -22.41
N ASN A 493 12.06 -27.72 -21.55
CA ASN A 493 12.81 -28.93 -21.88
C ASN A 493 11.87 -30.14 -21.68
N GLY A 494 10.76 -30.17 -22.44
CA GLY A 494 9.71 -31.19 -22.33
C GLY A 494 8.79 -31.10 -21.09
N GLY A 495 8.87 -30.01 -20.32
CA GLY A 495 7.89 -29.69 -19.27
C GLY A 495 6.73 -28.84 -19.79
N SER A 496 5.65 -28.68 -19.02
CA SER A 496 4.49 -27.88 -19.47
C SER A 496 4.16 -26.70 -18.56
N LEU A 497 3.82 -25.57 -19.18
CA LEU A 497 3.20 -24.41 -18.56
C LEU A 497 1.76 -24.32 -19.07
N THR A 498 0.82 -24.09 -18.17
CA THR A 498 -0.58 -23.81 -18.51
C THR A 498 -1.01 -22.53 -17.79
N VAL A 499 -1.64 -21.61 -18.50
CA VAL A 499 -2.04 -20.28 -18.00
C VAL A 499 -3.53 -20.12 -18.26
N GLY A 500 -4.31 -19.82 -17.22
CA GLY A 500 -5.77 -19.70 -17.31
C GLY A 500 -6.27 -18.32 -17.78
N GLY A 501 -5.45 -17.28 -17.60
CA GLY A 501 -5.68 -15.92 -18.09
C GLY A 501 -4.64 -15.51 -19.14
N ASP A 502 -4.21 -14.25 -19.08
CA ASP A 502 -3.31 -13.68 -20.09
C ASP A 502 -1.87 -14.18 -19.94
N PHE A 503 -1.27 -14.63 -21.05
CA PHE A 503 0.18 -14.78 -21.17
C PHE A 503 0.76 -13.58 -21.91
N VAL A 504 1.41 -12.68 -21.17
CA VAL A 504 2.04 -11.47 -21.72
C VAL A 504 3.55 -11.65 -21.75
N ASN A 505 4.16 -11.56 -22.93
CA ASN A 505 5.61 -11.60 -23.10
C ASN A 505 6.13 -10.29 -23.70
N THR A 506 6.63 -9.40 -22.84
CA THR A 506 7.16 -8.08 -23.21
C THR A 506 8.68 -8.12 -23.12
N ASN A 507 9.37 -7.96 -24.25
CA ASN A 507 10.84 -7.98 -24.36
C ASN A 507 11.53 -9.26 -23.83
N GLY A 508 10.77 -10.32 -23.53
CA GLY A 508 11.27 -11.59 -23.01
C GLY A 508 11.31 -12.69 -24.07
N THR A 509 11.92 -13.83 -23.71
CA THR A 509 12.11 -14.99 -24.58
C THR A 509 11.29 -16.18 -24.09
N VAL A 510 10.73 -16.96 -25.02
CA VAL A 510 10.09 -18.25 -24.74
C VAL A 510 10.72 -19.30 -25.65
N ASN A 511 11.43 -20.25 -25.05
CA ASN A 511 12.09 -21.36 -25.73
C ASN A 511 11.34 -22.65 -25.43
N SER A 512 11.12 -23.48 -26.45
CA SER A 512 10.58 -24.84 -26.31
C SER A 512 11.36 -25.78 -27.21
N THR A 513 11.78 -26.92 -26.65
CA THR A 513 12.41 -28.05 -27.38
C THR A 513 11.47 -29.24 -27.40
#